data_AF-A0A972Z7H7-F1
#
_entry.id   AF-A0A972Z7H7-F1
#
_cell.length_a   1.000
_cell.length_b   1.000
_cell.length_c   1.000
_cell.angle_alpha   90.00
_cell.angle_beta   90.00
_cell.angle_gamma   90.00
#
_symmetry.space_group_name_H-M   'P 1'
#
loop_
_entity.id
_entity.type
_entity.pdbx_description
1 polymer ?
#
loop_
_entity_poly.entity_id
_entity_poly.type
_entity_poly.pdbx_seq_one_letter_code
_entity_poly.pdbx_strand_id
1 'polypeptide(L)'
;MSEPRELDVIVFGATGFTGRLVAQYLAERYGVDGDVRWAMAGRSQDKLETVRNEIGAPANTPLIVADSDDEGSLREMATRARCVLTTVGPYTWYGEKLLAAAAATGTDYVDLCGEVLWMREMISKYHEQAAETGARIVHSTGFDSIPFDHGVLFAQQAAEERFGSACQRVRTRVTDMRGTMSGGTAASGKATMQAVQADPTLFAPLIDPFSLSEGFEGPAQPDGDHVIEEELMGGWVAPFFMAPINTKNIHRSNTLMGHRYGEDFQYDEMFFAGPGDAGRQLADMMAAMASGMGGEGGPEPGEGPSKEEREAGGYELLVIGSHPDGGEVRAKVTGDKDPGYGSTSKIIAEAALCLIDDRPDTAGGIWTPAPALGAALFPRLIERAGMTFDLVDDA
;
A
#
# COMPACT_ATOMS: atom_id res chain seq x y z
N MET A 1 -22.57 -21.33 -1.47
CA MET A 1 -21.88 -21.00 -0.21
C MET A 1 -20.56 -21.73 -0.25
N SER A 2 -19.44 -21.02 -0.24
CA SER A 2 -18.11 -21.63 -0.17
C SER A 2 -18.00 -22.45 1.12
N GLU A 3 -17.26 -23.56 1.09
CA GLU A 3 -16.96 -24.29 2.32
C GLU A 3 -16.20 -23.38 3.31
N PRO A 4 -16.44 -23.51 4.62
CA PRO A 4 -15.75 -22.71 5.62
C PRO A 4 -14.24 -22.99 5.53
N ARG A 5 -13.46 -21.92 5.34
CA ARG A 5 -12.00 -22.00 5.25
C ARG A 5 -11.39 -22.32 6.62
N GLU A 6 -10.33 -23.12 6.61
CA GLU A 6 -9.57 -23.54 7.81
C GLU A 6 -8.94 -22.34 8.52
N LEU A 7 -8.41 -21.39 7.74
CA LEU A 7 -7.67 -20.23 8.21
C LEU A 7 -8.38 -18.95 7.79
N ASP A 8 -8.19 -17.91 8.57
CA ASP A 8 -8.63 -16.56 8.26
C ASP A 8 -7.57 -15.86 7.38
N VAL A 9 -6.30 -15.91 7.79
CA VAL A 9 -5.19 -15.27 7.08
C VAL A 9 -3.97 -16.19 6.94
N ILE A 10 -3.36 -16.25 5.76
CA ILE A 10 -2.03 -16.84 5.57
C ILE A 10 -1.03 -15.72 5.24
N VAL A 11 0.10 -15.68 5.94
CA VAL A 11 1.23 -14.79 5.62
C VAL A 11 2.21 -15.51 4.69
N PHE A 12 2.08 -15.31 3.39
CA PHE A 12 3.01 -15.87 2.39
C PHE A 12 4.23 -14.97 2.21
N GLY A 13 5.42 -15.55 2.42
CA GLY A 13 6.67 -14.80 2.51
C GLY A 13 7.12 -14.56 3.95
N ALA A 14 6.60 -15.33 4.92
CA ALA A 14 6.90 -15.18 6.35
C ALA A 14 8.38 -15.37 6.70
N THR A 15 9.18 -15.99 5.82
CA THR A 15 10.63 -16.13 6.01
C THR A 15 11.44 -14.90 5.57
N GLY A 16 10.81 -13.97 4.84
CA GLY A 16 11.41 -12.69 4.46
C GLY A 16 11.34 -11.66 5.59
N PHE A 17 12.03 -10.53 5.43
CA PHE A 17 12.10 -9.50 6.48
C PHE A 17 10.72 -8.92 6.81
N THR A 18 9.98 -8.40 5.83
CA THR A 18 8.64 -7.83 6.07
C THR A 18 7.63 -8.89 6.53
N GLY A 19 7.60 -10.06 5.89
CA GLY A 19 6.69 -11.15 6.28
C GLY A 19 6.93 -11.67 7.70
N ARG A 20 8.19 -11.70 8.17
CA ARG A 20 8.53 -11.99 9.56
C ARG A 20 7.89 -10.98 10.52
N LEU A 21 7.92 -9.69 10.18
CA LEU A 21 7.33 -8.65 11.02
C LEU A 21 5.80 -8.72 11.04
N VAL A 22 5.18 -9.06 9.90
CA VAL A 22 3.74 -9.33 9.83
C VAL A 22 3.37 -10.50 10.75
N ALA A 23 4.12 -11.61 10.67
CA ALA A 23 3.90 -12.78 11.53
C ALA A 23 4.13 -12.45 13.01
N GLN A 24 5.15 -11.66 13.34
CA GLN A 24 5.40 -11.18 14.70
C GLN A 24 4.23 -10.35 15.22
N TYR A 25 3.73 -9.40 14.41
CA TYR A 25 2.58 -8.57 14.77
C TYR A 25 1.34 -9.42 15.04
N LEU A 26 1.03 -10.40 14.17
CA LEU A 26 -0.11 -11.29 14.38
C LEU A 26 0.03 -12.13 15.66
N ALA A 27 1.24 -12.65 15.92
CA ALA A 27 1.51 -13.41 17.15
C ALA A 27 1.33 -12.55 18.42
N GLU A 28 1.86 -11.33 18.42
CA GLU A 28 1.79 -10.41 19.57
C GLU A 28 0.37 -9.86 19.79
N ARG A 29 -0.36 -9.56 18.70
CA ARG A 29 -1.66 -8.87 18.78
C ARG A 29 -2.85 -9.82 18.89
N TYR A 30 -2.79 -10.98 18.21
CA TYR A 30 -3.91 -11.91 18.10
C TYR A 30 -3.63 -13.29 18.70
N GLY A 31 -2.36 -13.64 18.94
CA GLY A 31 -1.98 -14.98 19.36
C GLY A 31 -2.33 -16.04 18.31
N VAL A 32 -2.32 -17.32 18.70
CA VAL A 32 -2.72 -18.44 17.80
C VAL A 32 -3.89 -19.26 18.31
N ASP A 33 -4.29 -19.02 19.57
CA ASP A 33 -5.48 -19.61 20.20
C ASP A 33 -6.59 -18.54 20.38
N GLY A 34 -6.44 -17.39 19.69
CA GLY A 34 -7.39 -16.27 19.72
C GLY A 34 -8.43 -16.35 18.60
N ASP A 35 -9.09 -15.22 18.33
CA ASP A 35 -10.19 -15.13 17.36
C ASP A 35 -9.73 -15.20 15.90
N VAL A 36 -8.45 -14.94 15.62
CA VAL A 36 -7.88 -14.97 14.26
C VAL A 36 -7.06 -16.22 14.06
N ARG A 37 -7.51 -17.11 13.16
CA ARG A 37 -6.77 -18.32 12.78
C ARG A 37 -5.81 -17.97 11.65
N TRP A 38 -4.52 -17.88 11.94
CA TRP A 38 -3.52 -17.51 10.94
C TRP A 38 -2.38 -18.52 10.83
N ALA A 39 -1.68 -18.50 9.69
CA ALA A 39 -0.53 -19.37 9.44
C ALA A 39 0.63 -18.62 8.78
N MET A 40 1.84 -19.12 8.98
CA MET A 40 3.05 -18.67 8.28
C MET A 40 3.28 -19.56 7.06
N ALA A 41 3.54 -18.96 5.90
CA ALA A 41 3.84 -19.71 4.68
C ALA A 41 5.13 -19.25 3.99
N GLY A 42 5.84 -20.23 3.41
CA GLY A 42 7.11 -20.01 2.71
C GLY A 42 7.71 -21.31 2.17
N ARG A 43 8.82 -21.20 1.45
CA ARG A 43 9.41 -22.32 0.69
C ARG A 43 10.10 -23.40 1.51
N SER A 44 10.45 -23.13 2.76
CA SER A 44 11.29 -24.01 3.56
C SER A 44 10.71 -24.16 4.96
N GLN A 45 10.32 -25.39 5.29
CA GLN A 45 9.82 -25.77 6.62
C GLN A 45 10.82 -25.36 7.72
N ASP A 46 12.10 -25.72 7.58
CA ASP A 46 13.14 -25.41 8.56
C ASP A 46 13.28 -23.89 8.79
N LYS A 47 13.21 -23.09 7.72
CA LYS A 47 13.27 -21.62 7.85
C LYS A 47 12.01 -21.06 8.52
N LEU A 48 10.84 -21.60 8.22
CA LEU A 48 9.60 -21.21 8.89
C LEU A 48 9.65 -21.51 10.39
N GLU A 49 10.12 -22.70 10.77
CA GLU A 49 10.30 -23.08 12.18
C GLU A 49 11.30 -22.18 12.89
N THR A 50 12.43 -21.89 12.23
CA THR A 50 13.45 -20.95 12.74
C THR A 50 12.83 -19.58 13.00
N VAL A 51 12.14 -19.01 12.01
CA VAL A 51 11.52 -17.68 12.15
C VAL A 51 10.45 -17.69 13.23
N ARG A 52 9.56 -18.70 13.27
CA ARG A 52 8.52 -18.84 14.30
C ARG A 52 9.13 -18.78 15.70
N ASN A 53 10.23 -19.49 15.92
CA ASN A 53 10.93 -19.50 17.21
C ASN A 53 11.58 -18.15 17.51
N GLU A 54 12.21 -17.51 16.52
CA GLU A 54 12.87 -16.20 16.67
C GLU A 54 11.88 -15.07 17.01
N ILE A 55 10.68 -15.08 16.44
CA ILE A 55 9.63 -14.09 16.74
C ILE A 55 8.85 -14.43 18.03
N GLY A 56 9.18 -15.55 18.70
CA GLY A 56 8.49 -15.98 19.91
C GLY A 56 7.06 -16.48 19.69
N ALA A 57 6.69 -16.84 18.46
CA ALA A 57 5.35 -17.37 18.17
C ALA A 57 5.20 -18.80 18.74
N PRO A 58 4.02 -19.16 19.27
CA PRO A 58 3.81 -20.47 19.89
C PRO A 58 4.11 -21.66 18.96
N ALA A 59 4.54 -22.78 19.51
CA ALA A 59 4.94 -23.95 18.71
C ALA A 59 3.80 -24.55 17.85
N ASN A 60 2.55 -24.32 18.26
CA ASN A 60 1.34 -24.70 17.52
C ASN A 60 0.95 -23.70 16.41
N THR A 61 1.72 -22.62 16.18
CA THR A 61 1.51 -21.74 15.02
C THR A 61 1.59 -22.57 13.73
N PRO A 62 0.52 -22.63 12.91
CA PRO A 62 0.52 -23.42 11.69
C PRO A 62 1.56 -22.92 10.68
N LEU A 63 2.28 -23.87 10.09
CA LEU A 63 3.27 -23.63 9.05
C LEU A 63 2.82 -24.30 7.75
N ILE A 64 2.96 -23.59 6.63
CA ILE A 64 2.58 -24.08 5.29
C ILE A 64 3.78 -23.94 4.36
N VAL A 65 4.21 -25.06 3.78
CA VAL A 65 5.23 -25.04 2.72
C VAL A 65 4.54 -24.73 1.39
N ALA A 66 4.93 -23.62 0.76
CA ALA A 66 4.46 -23.23 -0.55
C ALA A 66 5.59 -22.52 -1.32
N ASP A 67 5.69 -22.76 -2.63
CA ASP A 67 6.68 -22.16 -3.51
C ASP A 67 6.01 -21.27 -4.56
N SER A 68 6.53 -20.04 -4.72
CA SER A 68 6.07 -19.11 -5.74
C SER A 68 6.21 -19.69 -7.15
N ASP A 69 7.11 -20.65 -7.35
CA ASP A 69 7.29 -21.31 -8.64
C ASP A 69 6.36 -22.51 -8.88
N ASP A 70 5.70 -23.04 -7.84
CA ASP A 70 4.83 -24.21 -7.90
C ASP A 70 3.35 -23.82 -7.74
N GLU A 71 2.64 -23.74 -8.87
CA GLU A 71 1.21 -23.41 -8.95
C GLU A 71 0.32 -24.34 -8.13
N GLY A 72 0.67 -25.63 -8.01
CA GLY A 72 -0.06 -26.61 -7.23
C GLY A 72 -0.03 -26.24 -5.74
N SER A 73 1.17 -25.96 -5.24
CA SER A 73 1.38 -25.54 -3.85
C SER A 73 0.65 -24.23 -3.51
N LEU A 74 0.65 -23.26 -4.44
CA LEU A 74 -0.03 -21.97 -4.26
C LEU A 74 -1.54 -22.13 -4.24
N ARG A 75 -2.09 -22.98 -5.13
CA ARG A 75 -3.52 -23.30 -5.14
C ARG A 75 -3.96 -23.99 -3.86
N GLU A 76 -3.21 -24.99 -3.40
CA GLU A 76 -3.49 -25.67 -2.13
C GLU A 76 -3.50 -24.68 -0.97
N MET A 77 -2.46 -23.83 -0.86
CA MET A 77 -2.39 -22.78 0.15
C MET A 77 -3.58 -21.81 0.09
N ALA A 78 -3.91 -21.30 -1.11
CA ALA A 78 -5.01 -20.35 -1.29
C ALA A 78 -6.36 -20.95 -0.86
N THR A 79 -6.60 -22.24 -1.11
CA THR A 79 -7.88 -22.87 -0.72
C THR A 79 -8.08 -23.04 0.78
N ARG A 80 -7.03 -22.91 1.59
CA ARG A 80 -7.10 -23.10 3.06
C ARG A 80 -7.50 -21.84 3.81
N ALA A 81 -7.41 -20.65 3.21
CA ALA A 81 -7.64 -19.38 3.89
C ALA A 81 -8.80 -18.55 3.31
N ARG A 82 -9.34 -17.64 4.12
CA ARG A 82 -10.22 -16.55 3.64
C ARG A 82 -9.38 -15.52 2.86
N CYS A 83 -8.22 -15.14 3.39
CA CYS A 83 -7.29 -14.21 2.75
C CYS A 83 -5.84 -14.74 2.75
N VAL A 84 -5.13 -14.55 1.63
CA VAL A 84 -3.66 -14.69 1.57
C VAL A 84 -3.04 -13.30 1.53
N LEU A 85 -2.28 -12.98 2.56
CA LEU A 85 -1.44 -11.78 2.64
C LEU A 85 -0.06 -12.15 2.13
N THR A 86 0.43 -11.49 1.08
CA THR A 86 1.77 -11.77 0.55
C THR A 86 2.74 -10.61 0.71
N THR A 87 3.97 -10.97 1.03
CA THR A 87 5.13 -10.06 1.00
C THR A 87 6.22 -10.60 0.06
N VAL A 88 5.86 -11.43 -0.93
CA VAL A 88 6.80 -12.07 -1.87
C VAL A 88 6.91 -11.23 -3.14
N GLY A 89 7.84 -10.27 -3.12
CA GLY A 89 8.23 -9.49 -4.29
C GLY A 89 9.66 -9.78 -4.77
N PRO A 90 10.11 -9.17 -5.89
CA PRO A 90 9.33 -8.33 -6.81
C PRO A 90 8.16 -9.07 -7.46
N TYR A 91 6.99 -8.46 -7.49
CA TYR A 91 5.73 -9.07 -7.96
C TYR A 91 5.75 -9.29 -9.46
N THR A 92 6.46 -8.44 -10.22
CA THR A 92 6.71 -8.65 -11.66
C THR A 92 7.24 -10.05 -11.97
N TRP A 93 8.00 -10.65 -11.05
CA TRP A 93 8.61 -11.97 -11.27
C TRP A 93 7.90 -13.10 -10.52
N TYR A 94 7.38 -12.83 -9.32
CA TYR A 94 6.89 -13.89 -8.42
C TYR A 94 5.39 -13.78 -8.09
N GLY A 95 4.73 -12.67 -8.42
CA GLY A 95 3.40 -12.34 -7.93
C GLY A 95 2.24 -13.01 -8.69
N GLU A 96 2.37 -13.17 -10.02
CA GLU A 96 1.24 -13.55 -10.87
C GLU A 96 0.64 -14.92 -10.49
N LYS A 97 1.46 -15.94 -10.24
CA LYS A 97 0.96 -17.30 -9.96
C LYS A 97 0.08 -17.37 -8.71
N LEU A 98 0.44 -16.64 -7.65
CA LEU A 98 -0.38 -16.59 -6.43
C LEU A 98 -1.66 -15.79 -6.67
N LEU A 99 -1.57 -14.65 -7.36
CA LEU A 99 -2.74 -13.84 -7.71
C LEU A 99 -3.74 -14.64 -8.55
N ALA A 100 -3.26 -15.36 -9.58
CA ALA A 100 -4.07 -16.22 -10.42
C ALA A 100 -4.72 -17.36 -9.61
N ALA A 101 -4.00 -17.96 -8.66
CA ALA A 101 -4.55 -18.97 -7.76
C ALA A 101 -5.66 -18.39 -6.87
N ALA A 102 -5.46 -17.20 -6.30
CA ALA A 102 -6.46 -16.51 -5.48
C ALA A 102 -7.72 -16.17 -6.30
N ALA A 103 -7.54 -15.56 -7.48
CA ALA A 103 -8.61 -15.25 -8.42
C ALA A 103 -9.41 -16.50 -8.83
N ALA A 104 -8.74 -17.62 -9.12
CA ALA A 104 -9.39 -18.86 -9.53
C ALA A 104 -10.12 -19.59 -8.40
N THR A 105 -9.70 -19.40 -7.14
CA THR A 105 -10.24 -20.13 -5.98
C THR A 105 -11.25 -19.35 -5.15
N GLY A 106 -11.53 -18.09 -5.51
CA GLY A 106 -12.41 -17.21 -4.73
C GLY A 106 -11.80 -16.88 -3.37
N THR A 107 -10.46 -16.75 -3.30
CA THR A 107 -9.74 -16.44 -2.06
C THR A 107 -9.29 -14.98 -2.11
N ASP A 108 -9.47 -14.27 -1.01
CA ASP A 108 -9.02 -12.88 -0.93
C ASP A 108 -7.50 -12.79 -0.90
N TYR A 109 -6.98 -11.67 -1.37
CA TYR A 109 -5.55 -11.44 -1.50
C TYR A 109 -5.23 -9.99 -1.17
N VAL A 110 -4.16 -9.77 -0.40
CA VAL A 110 -3.59 -8.43 -0.21
C VAL A 110 -2.08 -8.45 -0.36
N ASP A 111 -1.50 -7.39 -0.93
CA ASP A 111 -0.06 -7.28 -1.16
C ASP A 111 0.54 -5.90 -0.86
N LEU A 112 1.86 -5.80 -1.02
CA LEU A 112 2.64 -4.55 -0.91
C LEU A 112 3.12 -4.04 -2.28
N CYS A 113 2.41 -4.35 -3.36
CA CYS A 113 2.90 -4.06 -4.70
C CYS A 113 2.96 -2.55 -4.97
N GLY A 114 4.08 -2.11 -5.54
CA GLY A 114 4.28 -0.76 -6.09
C GLY A 114 4.66 -0.77 -7.58
N GLU A 115 4.46 -1.89 -8.28
CA GLU A 115 4.89 -2.10 -9.66
C GLU A 115 3.73 -1.84 -10.63
N VAL A 116 3.55 -0.57 -11.04
CA VAL A 116 2.38 -0.09 -11.82
C VAL A 116 2.13 -0.91 -13.09
N LEU A 117 3.19 -1.26 -13.82
CA LEU A 117 3.05 -2.03 -15.06
C LEU A 117 2.52 -3.44 -14.79
N TRP A 118 3.00 -4.08 -13.72
CA TRP A 118 2.51 -5.39 -13.30
C TRP A 118 1.07 -5.30 -12.80
N MET A 119 0.73 -4.30 -11.97
CA MET A 119 -0.65 -4.09 -11.52
C MET A 119 -1.60 -3.91 -12.70
N ARG A 120 -1.23 -3.10 -13.69
CA ARG A 120 -2.02 -2.89 -14.92
C ARG A 120 -2.26 -4.21 -15.67
N GLU A 121 -1.23 -5.04 -15.79
CA GLU A 121 -1.32 -6.35 -16.43
C GLU A 121 -2.25 -7.31 -15.66
N MET A 122 -2.12 -7.36 -14.33
CA MET A 122 -2.94 -8.23 -13.48
C MET A 122 -4.41 -7.81 -13.49
N ILE A 123 -4.69 -6.50 -13.45
CA ILE A 123 -6.05 -5.96 -13.60
C ILE A 123 -6.65 -6.44 -14.93
N SER A 124 -5.92 -6.27 -16.03
CA SER A 124 -6.37 -6.69 -17.36
C SER A 124 -6.63 -8.19 -17.46
N LYS A 125 -5.77 -9.03 -16.86
CA LYS A 125 -5.87 -10.49 -16.97
C LYS A 125 -6.92 -11.11 -16.05
N TYR A 126 -7.07 -10.62 -14.82
CA TYR A 126 -7.73 -11.36 -13.74
C TYR A 126 -8.89 -10.63 -13.07
N HIS A 127 -9.18 -9.36 -13.42
CA HIS A 127 -10.28 -8.62 -12.78
C HIS A 127 -11.63 -9.32 -12.98
N GLU A 128 -11.96 -9.73 -14.20
CA GLU A 128 -13.21 -10.43 -14.51
C GLU A 128 -13.31 -11.77 -13.75
N GLN A 129 -12.23 -12.56 -13.74
CA GLN A 129 -12.21 -13.84 -13.03
C GLN A 129 -12.40 -13.65 -11.51
N ALA A 130 -11.73 -12.66 -10.92
CA ALA A 130 -11.88 -12.35 -9.50
C ALA A 130 -13.31 -11.89 -9.16
N ALA A 131 -13.94 -11.12 -10.05
CA ALA A 131 -15.35 -10.72 -9.92
C ALA A 131 -16.30 -11.91 -9.99
N GLU A 132 -16.07 -12.86 -10.91
CA GLU A 132 -16.89 -14.06 -11.07
C GLU A 132 -16.78 -15.04 -9.90
N THR A 133 -15.58 -15.25 -9.36
CA THR A 133 -15.36 -16.18 -8.24
C THR A 133 -15.63 -15.57 -6.87
N GLY A 134 -15.72 -14.24 -6.79
CA GLY A 134 -15.85 -13.49 -5.54
C GLY A 134 -14.52 -13.22 -4.83
N ALA A 135 -13.37 -13.53 -5.45
CA ALA A 135 -12.06 -13.17 -4.89
C ALA A 135 -11.90 -11.64 -4.85
N ARG A 136 -11.43 -11.12 -3.71
CA ARG A 136 -11.13 -9.69 -3.56
C ARG A 136 -9.62 -9.51 -3.45
N ILE A 137 -9.04 -8.96 -4.51
CA ILE A 137 -7.59 -8.75 -4.64
C ILE A 137 -7.32 -7.27 -4.41
N VAL A 138 -6.56 -6.93 -3.37
CA VAL A 138 -6.28 -5.53 -3.01
C VAL A 138 -4.78 -5.27 -3.10
N HIS A 139 -4.39 -4.43 -4.05
CA HIS A 139 -2.98 -4.05 -4.23
C HIS A 139 -2.55 -2.94 -3.26
N SER A 140 -1.25 -2.84 -3.03
CA SER A 140 -0.60 -1.69 -2.37
C SER A 140 -1.05 -1.43 -0.93
N THR A 141 -1.30 -2.49 -0.17
CA THR A 141 -1.81 -2.45 1.22
C THR A 141 -0.73 -2.20 2.29
N GLY A 142 0.28 -1.39 1.98
CA GLY A 142 1.34 -0.99 2.92
C GLY A 142 1.32 0.50 3.27
N PHE A 143 2.36 0.97 3.98
CA PHE A 143 2.61 2.42 4.17
C PHE A 143 2.67 3.15 2.83
N ASP A 144 3.23 2.48 1.83
CA ASP A 144 3.48 3.05 0.51
C ASP A 144 2.21 3.62 -0.13
N SER A 145 0.99 3.13 0.23
CA SER A 145 -0.27 3.64 -0.34
C SER A 145 -1.41 3.89 0.65
N ILE A 146 -1.61 3.07 1.69
CA ILE A 146 -2.79 3.21 2.58
C ILE A 146 -2.87 4.58 3.29
N PRO A 147 -1.82 5.11 3.93
CA PRO A 147 -1.82 6.45 4.53
C PRO A 147 -2.21 7.56 3.54
N PHE A 148 -1.85 7.41 2.27
CA PHE A 148 -2.13 8.38 1.20
C PHE A 148 -3.58 8.21 0.71
N ASP A 149 -3.94 7.01 0.24
CA ASP A 149 -5.26 6.71 -0.32
C ASP A 149 -6.39 6.85 0.72
N HIS A 150 -6.18 6.38 1.96
CA HIS A 150 -7.13 6.59 3.06
C HIS A 150 -7.06 8.00 3.65
N GLY A 151 -5.92 8.70 3.54
CA GLY A 151 -5.82 10.12 3.85
C GLY A 151 -6.70 10.97 2.93
N VAL A 152 -6.67 10.68 1.62
CA VAL A 152 -7.58 11.29 0.63
C VAL A 152 -9.03 10.92 0.95
N LEU A 153 -9.34 9.65 1.20
CA LEU A 153 -10.70 9.23 1.57
C LEU A 153 -11.23 9.99 2.80
N PHE A 154 -10.40 10.11 3.85
CA PHE A 154 -10.75 10.83 5.07
C PHE A 154 -11.02 12.32 4.81
N ALA A 155 -10.12 12.99 4.07
CA ALA A 155 -10.29 14.39 3.71
C ALA A 155 -11.52 14.63 2.83
N GLN A 156 -11.78 13.72 1.88
CA GLN A 156 -12.94 13.82 0.98
C GLN A 156 -14.26 13.59 1.72
N GLN A 157 -14.32 12.64 2.66
CA GLN A 157 -15.49 12.48 3.53
C GLN A 157 -15.78 13.75 4.34
N ALA A 158 -14.75 14.37 4.91
CA ALA A 158 -14.91 15.64 5.62
C ALA A 158 -15.32 16.79 4.69
N ALA A 159 -14.84 16.82 3.44
CA ALA A 159 -15.26 17.81 2.45
C ALA A 159 -16.75 17.65 2.08
N GLU A 160 -17.20 16.42 1.83
CA GLU A 160 -18.61 16.13 1.56
C GLU A 160 -19.52 16.53 2.73
N GLU A 161 -19.09 16.29 3.97
CA GLU A 161 -19.82 16.71 5.17
C GLU A 161 -19.87 18.24 5.33
N ARG A 162 -18.76 18.94 5.06
CA ARG A 162 -18.63 20.40 5.26
C ARG A 162 -19.23 21.22 4.12
N PHE A 163 -19.10 20.75 2.88
CA PHE A 163 -19.40 21.52 1.68
C PHE A 163 -20.50 20.90 0.80
N GLY A 164 -20.90 19.64 1.08
CA GLY A 164 -21.90 18.91 0.29
C GLY A 164 -21.33 18.20 -0.95
N SER A 165 -20.04 18.34 -1.22
CA SER A 165 -19.32 17.67 -2.30
C SER A 165 -17.83 17.50 -2.00
N ALA A 166 -17.18 16.60 -2.73
CA ALA A 166 -15.75 16.37 -2.66
C ALA A 166 -14.93 17.59 -3.11
N CYS A 167 -13.69 17.69 -2.62
CA CYS A 167 -12.68 18.60 -3.14
C CYS A 167 -12.22 18.18 -4.53
N GLN A 168 -12.13 19.15 -5.45
CA GLN A 168 -11.64 18.93 -6.82
C GLN A 168 -10.13 18.67 -6.85
N ARG A 169 -9.37 19.26 -5.92
CA ARG A 169 -7.92 19.08 -5.84
C ARG A 169 -7.50 18.66 -4.45
N VAL A 170 -6.70 17.60 -4.34
CA VAL A 170 -6.09 17.16 -3.10
C VAL A 170 -4.57 17.13 -3.24
N ARG A 171 -3.89 17.70 -2.25
CA ARG A 171 -2.42 17.72 -2.13
C ARG A 171 -2.03 16.93 -0.90
N THR A 172 -1.16 15.94 -1.04
CA THR A 172 -0.56 15.27 0.13
C THR A 172 0.87 15.73 0.30
N ARG A 173 1.24 16.13 1.52
CA ARG A 173 2.58 16.60 1.86
C ARG A 173 3.17 15.75 2.95
N VAL A 174 4.30 15.11 2.66
CA VAL A 174 5.08 14.40 3.67
C VAL A 174 5.84 15.45 4.48
N THR A 175 5.39 15.72 5.70
CA THR A 175 5.94 16.79 6.58
C THR A 175 6.97 16.25 7.58
N ASP A 176 6.86 14.98 7.97
CA ASP A 176 7.88 14.24 8.71
C ASP A 176 8.00 12.81 8.17
N MET A 177 9.22 12.29 8.10
CA MET A 177 9.48 10.91 7.73
C MET A 177 10.79 10.45 8.37
N ARG A 178 10.67 9.52 9.32
CA ARG A 178 11.78 8.91 10.06
C ARG A 178 11.74 7.41 9.85
N GLY A 179 12.57 6.95 8.92
CA GLY A 179 12.76 5.53 8.64
C GLY A 179 13.56 5.31 7.37
N THR A 180 13.67 4.04 6.98
CA THR A 180 14.43 3.63 5.80
C THR A 180 13.51 3.05 4.73
N MET A 181 13.94 3.18 3.48
CA MET A 181 13.28 2.52 2.36
C MET A 181 13.44 1.01 2.47
N SER A 182 12.40 0.27 2.08
CA SER A 182 12.50 -1.19 2.07
C SER A 182 13.36 -1.69 0.91
N GLY A 183 14.11 -2.79 1.11
CA GLY A 183 14.83 -3.45 0.03
C GLY A 183 13.88 -3.99 -1.05
N GLY A 184 12.63 -4.31 -0.68
CA GLY A 184 11.57 -4.68 -1.61
C GLY A 184 11.16 -3.53 -2.55
N THR A 185 11.06 -2.31 -2.02
CA THR A 185 10.77 -1.09 -2.79
C THR A 185 11.90 -0.82 -3.79
N ALA A 186 13.17 -0.90 -3.35
CA ALA A 186 14.33 -0.73 -4.22
C ALA A 186 14.37 -1.79 -5.35
N ALA A 187 14.10 -3.06 -5.02
CA ALA A 187 14.05 -4.14 -6.00
C ALA A 187 12.91 -3.97 -7.01
N SER A 188 11.75 -3.48 -6.56
CA SER A 188 10.58 -3.19 -7.41
C SER A 188 10.85 -2.05 -8.40
N GLY A 189 11.52 -0.98 -7.94
CA GLY A 189 11.97 0.11 -8.81
C GLY A 189 12.95 -0.39 -9.88
N LYS A 190 13.93 -1.22 -9.50
CA LYS A 190 14.86 -1.85 -10.44
C LYS A 190 14.14 -2.74 -11.46
N ALA A 191 13.21 -3.58 -11.03
CA ALA A 191 12.43 -4.45 -11.90
C ALA A 191 11.61 -3.64 -12.92
N THR A 192 10.97 -2.55 -12.48
CA THR A 192 10.21 -1.64 -13.33
C THR A 192 11.11 -1.01 -14.40
N MET A 193 12.30 -0.51 -14.03
CA MET A 193 13.24 0.07 -14.98
C MET A 193 13.79 -0.97 -15.97
N GLN A 194 14.05 -2.20 -15.53
CA GLN A 194 14.45 -3.29 -16.41
C GLN A 194 13.35 -3.65 -17.43
N ALA A 195 12.08 -3.64 -17.02
CA ALA A 195 10.95 -3.85 -17.91
C ALA A 195 10.88 -2.78 -19.01
N VAL A 196 11.01 -1.48 -18.64
CA VAL A 196 11.01 -0.37 -19.62
C VAL A 196 12.22 -0.40 -20.54
N GLN A 197 13.39 -0.80 -20.04
CA GLN A 197 14.59 -0.97 -20.87
C GLN A 197 14.42 -2.10 -21.90
N ALA A 198 13.77 -3.20 -21.49
CA ALA A 198 13.48 -4.31 -22.38
C ALA A 198 12.38 -3.97 -23.41
N ASP A 199 11.37 -3.19 -23.01
CA ASP A 199 10.29 -2.72 -23.86
C ASP A 199 9.98 -1.22 -23.63
N PRO A 200 10.53 -0.33 -24.48
CA PRO A 200 10.32 1.11 -24.37
C PRO A 200 8.86 1.56 -24.53
N THR A 201 7.98 0.72 -25.09
CA THR A 201 6.55 1.06 -25.22
C THR A 201 5.86 1.15 -23.87
N LEU A 202 6.45 0.54 -22.83
CA LEU A 202 5.96 0.59 -21.45
C LEU A 202 6.22 1.93 -20.75
N PHE A 203 7.00 2.85 -21.35
CA PHE A 203 7.23 4.16 -20.76
C PHE A 203 5.96 5.02 -20.71
N ALA A 204 5.16 5.02 -21.78
CA ALA A 204 3.91 5.79 -21.85
C ALA A 204 2.90 5.42 -20.73
N PRO A 205 2.53 4.14 -20.52
CA PRO A 205 1.65 3.76 -19.42
C PRO A 205 2.30 3.95 -18.03
N LEU A 206 3.63 4.00 -17.93
CA LEU A 206 4.30 4.27 -16.65
C LEU A 206 4.12 5.73 -16.20
N ILE A 207 4.19 6.69 -17.14
CA ILE A 207 4.03 8.11 -16.83
C ILE A 207 2.57 8.58 -16.82
N ASP A 208 1.66 7.82 -17.43
CA ASP A 208 0.22 8.12 -17.45
C ASP A 208 -0.39 8.03 -16.03
N PRO A 209 -0.91 9.12 -15.45
CA PRO A 209 -1.51 9.12 -14.11
C PRO A 209 -2.78 8.27 -14.00
N PHE A 210 -3.42 7.95 -15.12
CA PHE A 210 -4.65 7.16 -15.17
C PHE A 210 -4.40 5.71 -15.61
N SER A 211 -3.15 5.24 -15.62
CA SER A 211 -2.81 3.96 -16.24
C SER A 211 -3.40 2.72 -15.56
N LEU A 212 -3.95 2.87 -14.35
CA LEU A 212 -4.70 1.84 -13.62
C LEU A 212 -6.22 2.06 -13.63
N SER A 213 -6.72 3.08 -14.34
CA SER A 213 -8.12 3.56 -14.24
C SER A 213 -9.01 3.06 -15.39
N GLU A 214 -8.82 1.82 -15.85
CA GLU A 214 -9.74 1.14 -16.80
C GLU A 214 -10.01 1.92 -18.10
N GLY A 215 -9.00 2.67 -18.57
CA GLY A 215 -9.07 3.45 -19.80
C GLY A 215 -9.70 4.84 -19.64
N PHE A 216 -10.00 5.27 -18.41
CA PHE A 216 -10.41 6.63 -18.12
C PHE A 216 -9.31 7.64 -18.49
N GLU A 217 -9.69 8.71 -19.16
CA GLU A 217 -8.84 9.87 -19.45
C GLU A 217 -9.36 11.06 -18.63
N GLY A 218 -8.58 11.52 -17.66
CA GLY A 218 -8.95 12.65 -16.80
C GLY A 218 -8.22 13.94 -17.13
N PRO A 219 -8.31 14.97 -16.26
CA PRO A 219 -7.65 16.25 -16.47
C PRO A 219 -6.12 16.11 -16.37
N ALA A 220 -5.42 17.10 -16.92
CA ALA A 220 -3.99 17.25 -16.67
C ALA A 220 -3.72 17.31 -15.16
N GLN A 221 -2.76 16.52 -14.70
CA GLN A 221 -2.38 16.45 -13.28
C GLN A 221 -1.30 17.50 -12.97
N PRO A 222 -1.23 18.00 -11.73
CA PRO A 222 -0.17 18.92 -11.32
C PRO A 222 1.22 18.28 -11.44
N ASP A 223 2.24 19.10 -11.70
CA ASP A 223 3.62 18.64 -11.70
C ASP A 223 4.07 18.26 -10.29
N GLY A 224 4.68 17.07 -10.16
CA GLY A 224 5.24 16.55 -8.90
C GLY A 224 6.67 16.04 -9.05
N ASP A 225 7.32 16.33 -10.17
CA ASP A 225 8.62 15.76 -10.59
C ASP A 225 9.81 16.72 -10.41
N HIS A 226 9.57 17.94 -9.96
CA HIS A 226 10.61 18.93 -9.68
C HIS A 226 10.31 19.75 -8.41
N VAL A 227 11.30 20.51 -7.94
CA VAL A 227 11.14 21.39 -6.78
C VAL A 227 10.28 22.60 -7.14
N ILE A 228 9.21 22.83 -6.38
CA ILE A 228 8.29 23.96 -6.57
C ILE A 228 8.09 24.73 -5.26
N GLU A 229 7.84 26.02 -5.37
CA GLU A 229 7.37 26.84 -4.26
C GLU A 229 5.86 26.63 -4.09
N GLU A 230 5.44 26.20 -2.92
CA GLU A 230 4.06 25.97 -2.55
C GLU A 230 3.52 27.14 -1.73
N GLU A 231 2.67 27.94 -2.36
CA GLU A 231 2.03 29.10 -1.74
C GLU A 231 1.15 28.72 -0.55
N LEU A 232 0.45 27.58 -0.62
CA LEU A 232 -0.55 27.18 0.37
C LEU A 232 0.04 26.89 1.76
N MET A 233 1.27 26.39 1.78
CA MET A 233 2.03 26.14 3.01
C MET A 233 3.15 27.16 3.23
N GLY A 234 3.35 28.10 2.29
CA GLY A 234 4.39 29.12 2.36
C GLY A 234 5.81 28.55 2.37
N GLY A 235 6.12 27.56 1.52
CA GLY A 235 7.44 26.93 1.51
C GLY A 235 7.76 26.14 0.26
N TRP A 236 8.80 25.32 0.32
CA TRP A 236 9.26 24.52 -0.82
C TRP A 236 8.83 23.07 -0.67
N VAL A 237 8.43 22.47 -1.79
CA VAL A 237 8.15 21.05 -1.88
C VAL A 237 9.04 20.37 -2.91
N ALA A 238 9.31 19.09 -2.70
CA ALA A 238 10.19 18.28 -3.55
C ALA A 238 9.52 16.96 -3.93
N PRO A 239 9.90 16.33 -5.06
CA PRO A 239 9.33 15.07 -5.51
C PRO A 239 9.37 14.01 -4.41
N PHE A 240 8.22 13.40 -4.13
CA PHE A 240 8.13 12.23 -3.25
C PHE A 240 8.24 10.96 -4.07
N PHE A 241 9.04 10.01 -3.60
CA PHE A 241 9.43 8.85 -4.41
C PHE A 241 8.31 7.84 -4.66
N MET A 242 7.25 7.82 -3.83
CA MET A 242 6.06 6.99 -4.10
C MET A 242 4.99 7.71 -4.93
N ALA A 243 5.14 9.01 -5.19
CA ALA A 243 4.18 9.78 -5.99
C ALA A 243 3.87 9.16 -7.36
N PRO A 244 4.85 8.61 -8.10
CA PRO A 244 4.58 7.95 -9.37
C PRO A 244 3.69 6.71 -9.26
N ILE A 245 3.52 6.12 -8.08
CA ILE A 245 2.68 4.94 -7.84
C ILE A 245 1.33 5.36 -7.25
N ASN A 246 1.35 6.16 -6.18
CA ASN A 246 0.15 6.57 -5.46
C ASN A 246 -0.81 7.39 -6.30
N THR A 247 -0.30 8.23 -7.21
CA THR A 247 -1.15 8.98 -8.13
C THR A 247 -2.06 8.04 -8.95
N LYS A 248 -1.52 6.91 -9.46
CA LYS A 248 -2.33 5.93 -10.20
C LYS A 248 -3.29 5.18 -9.29
N ASN A 249 -2.86 4.80 -8.09
CA ASN A 249 -3.71 4.12 -7.12
C ASN A 249 -4.91 4.99 -6.73
N ILE A 250 -4.70 6.27 -6.46
CA ILE A 250 -5.75 7.20 -6.05
C ILE A 250 -6.73 7.49 -7.20
N HIS A 251 -6.24 7.64 -8.42
CA HIS A 251 -7.14 7.77 -9.60
C HIS A 251 -7.92 6.48 -9.87
N ARG A 252 -7.30 5.30 -9.67
CA ARG A 252 -8.03 4.03 -9.71
C ARG A 252 -9.05 3.95 -8.58
N SER A 253 -8.71 4.36 -7.35
CA SER A 253 -9.65 4.43 -6.23
C SER A 253 -10.87 5.28 -6.56
N ASN A 254 -10.66 6.46 -7.13
CA ASN A 254 -11.75 7.34 -7.55
C ASN A 254 -12.63 6.66 -8.63
N THR A 255 -12.02 6.05 -9.64
CA THR A 255 -12.74 5.30 -10.70
C THR A 255 -13.58 4.16 -10.12
N LEU A 256 -13.00 3.34 -9.24
CA LEU A 256 -13.68 2.22 -8.58
C LEU A 256 -14.81 2.65 -7.63
N MET A 257 -14.78 3.90 -7.13
CA MET A 257 -15.86 4.51 -6.36
C MET A 257 -16.88 5.24 -7.23
N GLY A 258 -16.84 5.07 -8.55
CA GLY A 258 -17.75 5.72 -9.48
C GLY A 258 -17.52 7.23 -9.60
N HIS A 259 -16.25 7.65 -9.61
CA HIS A 259 -15.83 9.06 -9.66
C HIS A 259 -16.42 9.92 -8.54
N ARG A 260 -16.48 9.39 -7.31
CA ARG A 260 -16.96 10.11 -6.12
C ARG A 260 -16.25 11.45 -5.90
N TYR A 261 -14.98 11.57 -6.30
CA TYR A 261 -14.20 12.80 -6.18
C TYR A 261 -14.31 13.73 -7.39
N GLY A 262 -15.15 13.38 -8.38
CA GLY A 262 -15.26 14.06 -9.67
C GLY A 262 -14.38 13.42 -10.75
N GLU A 263 -14.80 13.55 -12.01
CA GLU A 263 -13.99 13.17 -13.18
C GLU A 263 -12.86 14.20 -13.44
N ASP A 264 -13.00 15.41 -12.92
CA ASP A 264 -12.04 16.51 -12.97
C ASP A 264 -11.10 16.56 -11.75
N PHE A 265 -11.04 15.47 -10.98
CA PHE A 265 -10.20 15.35 -9.80
C PHE A 265 -8.70 15.47 -10.11
N GLN A 266 -7.98 16.25 -9.31
CA GLN A 266 -6.54 16.43 -9.38
C GLN A 266 -5.87 16.00 -8.08
N TYR A 267 -4.79 15.23 -8.20
CA TYR A 267 -3.99 14.78 -7.06
C TYR A 267 -2.50 14.97 -7.29
N ASP A 268 -1.79 15.43 -6.26
CA ASP A 268 -0.33 15.44 -6.24
C ASP A 268 0.21 15.18 -4.82
N GLU A 269 1.36 14.50 -4.72
CA GLU A 269 2.03 14.25 -3.45
C GLU A 269 3.53 14.53 -3.51
N MET A 270 4.04 15.21 -2.47
CA MET A 270 5.41 15.73 -2.43
C MET A 270 5.93 15.78 -1.00
N PHE A 271 7.25 15.83 -0.81
CA PHE A 271 7.85 16.21 0.47
C PHE A 271 7.66 17.71 0.72
N PHE A 272 7.39 18.11 1.96
CA PHE A 272 7.48 19.50 2.38
C PHE A 272 8.84 19.76 3.02
N ALA A 273 9.61 20.67 2.43
CA ALA A 273 10.96 21.01 2.86
C ALA A 273 11.02 22.28 3.73
N GLY A 274 9.92 23.01 3.87
CA GLY A 274 9.83 24.21 4.71
C GLY A 274 10.05 25.53 3.96
N PRO A 275 9.97 26.67 4.69
CA PRO A 275 10.02 28.01 4.10
C PRO A 275 11.42 28.50 3.74
N GLY A 276 11.48 29.48 2.84
CA GLY A 276 12.67 30.28 2.53
C GLY A 276 13.84 29.51 1.91
N ASP A 277 15.02 30.15 1.87
CA ASP A 277 16.22 29.60 1.20
C ASP A 277 16.71 28.27 1.81
N ALA A 278 16.52 28.08 3.12
CA ALA A 278 16.86 26.83 3.79
C ALA A 278 15.95 25.69 3.33
N GLY A 279 14.64 25.96 3.21
CA GLY A 279 13.68 25.02 2.66
C GLY A 279 13.98 24.67 1.20
N ARG A 280 14.41 25.65 0.40
CA ARG A 280 14.81 25.40 -0.99
C ARG A 280 15.99 24.43 -1.08
N GLN A 281 17.03 24.65 -0.28
CA GLN A 281 18.21 23.77 -0.27
C GLN A 281 17.86 22.35 0.17
N LEU A 282 16.98 22.21 1.17
CA LEU A 282 16.48 20.91 1.61
C LEU A 282 15.65 20.24 0.50
N ALA A 283 14.80 20.98 -0.20
CA ALA A 283 14.01 20.47 -1.32
C ALA A 283 14.90 19.97 -2.46
N ASP A 284 15.93 20.72 -2.84
CA ASP A 284 16.89 20.31 -3.88
C ASP A 284 17.65 19.02 -3.47
N MET A 285 18.00 18.87 -2.18
CA MET A 285 18.61 17.64 -1.65
C MET A 285 17.64 16.44 -1.69
N MET A 286 16.39 16.64 -1.29
CA MET A 286 15.35 15.60 -1.33
C MET A 286 15.07 15.15 -2.78
N ALA A 287 14.99 16.09 -3.72
CA ALA A 287 14.79 15.79 -5.14
C ALA A 287 15.94 14.96 -5.73
N ALA A 288 17.19 15.28 -5.36
CA ALA A 288 18.35 14.50 -5.76
C ALA A 288 18.32 13.08 -5.19
N MET A 289 17.90 12.93 -3.93
CA MET A 289 17.74 11.61 -3.29
C MET A 289 16.65 10.78 -3.98
N ALA A 290 15.48 11.37 -4.24
CA ALA A 290 14.37 10.71 -4.92
C ALA A 290 14.76 10.26 -6.34
N SER A 291 15.50 11.07 -7.09
CA SER A 291 15.97 10.74 -8.45
C SER A 291 17.00 9.59 -8.47
N GLY A 292 17.73 9.39 -7.37
CA GLY A 292 18.67 8.28 -7.22
C GLY A 292 18.00 6.92 -6.92
N MET A 293 16.70 6.92 -6.62
CA MET A 293 15.95 5.72 -6.25
C MET A 293 15.73 4.81 -7.46
N GLY A 294 16.42 3.67 -7.47
CA GLY A 294 16.46 2.72 -8.60
C GLY A 294 17.86 2.47 -9.15
N GLY A 295 18.87 3.21 -8.68
CA GLY A 295 20.29 2.95 -8.96
C GLY A 295 20.90 1.82 -8.11
N GLU A 296 22.17 1.50 -8.35
CA GLU A 296 22.94 0.58 -7.50
C GLU A 296 23.20 1.21 -6.12
N GLY A 297 22.87 0.51 -5.02
CA GLY A 297 23.16 0.97 -3.64
C GLY A 297 21.98 1.06 -2.67
N GLY A 298 20.77 0.61 -3.04
CA GLY A 298 19.66 0.41 -2.09
C GLY A 298 19.90 -0.78 -1.13
N PRO A 299 19.15 -0.88 -0.01
CA PRO A 299 19.25 -2.02 0.89
C PRO A 299 19.02 -3.34 0.17
N GLU A 300 19.82 -4.37 0.45
CA GLU A 300 19.58 -5.68 -0.16
C GLU A 300 18.27 -6.30 0.34
N PRO A 301 17.52 -7.04 -0.50
CA PRO A 301 16.31 -7.73 -0.05
C PRO A 301 16.60 -8.69 1.11
N GLY A 302 16.04 -8.40 2.29
CA GLY A 302 16.25 -9.19 3.50
C GLY A 302 17.11 -8.49 4.56
N GLU A 303 17.80 -7.41 4.19
CA GLU A 303 18.38 -6.45 5.14
C GLU A 303 17.34 -5.39 5.49
N GLY A 304 17.20 -5.08 6.77
CA GLY A 304 16.27 -4.07 7.23
C GLY A 304 16.76 -3.40 8.51
N PRO A 305 16.17 -2.26 8.87
CA PRO A 305 16.57 -1.49 10.05
C PRO A 305 16.46 -2.35 11.32
N SER A 306 17.33 -2.05 12.28
CA SER A 306 17.29 -2.63 13.62
C SER A 306 15.92 -2.42 14.27
N LYS A 307 15.60 -3.24 15.29
CA LYS A 307 14.36 -3.05 16.05
C LYS A 307 14.27 -1.62 16.62
N GLU A 308 15.36 -1.09 17.15
CA GLU A 308 15.42 0.26 17.73
C GLU A 308 15.11 1.35 16.70
N GLU A 309 15.70 1.29 15.51
CA GLU A 309 15.41 2.23 14.41
C GLU A 309 13.94 2.16 13.99
N ARG A 310 13.36 0.95 13.89
CA ARG A 310 11.95 0.76 13.55
C ARG A 310 11.01 1.32 14.60
N GLU A 311 11.33 1.09 15.86
CA GLU A 311 10.54 1.56 17.01
C GLU A 311 10.61 3.08 17.20
N ALA A 312 11.74 3.70 16.86
CA ALA A 312 11.96 5.15 16.96
C ALA A 312 11.51 5.94 15.72
N GLY A 313 11.15 5.23 14.64
CA GLY A 313 10.65 5.81 13.40
C GLY A 313 9.27 6.46 13.54
N GLY A 314 8.77 7.00 12.44
CA GLY A 314 7.46 7.62 12.35
C GLY A 314 7.29 8.42 11.07
N TYR A 315 6.08 8.91 10.83
CA TYR A 315 5.80 9.80 9.71
C TYR A 315 4.60 10.69 10.01
N GLU A 316 4.54 11.80 9.29
CA GLU A 316 3.43 12.74 9.28
C GLU A 316 3.13 13.13 7.82
N LEU A 317 1.85 13.04 7.45
CA LEU A 317 1.31 13.52 6.19
C LEU A 317 0.28 14.62 6.48
N LEU A 318 0.34 15.69 5.69
CA LEU A 318 -0.71 16.70 5.63
C LEU A 318 -1.44 16.55 4.30
N VAL A 319 -2.73 16.19 4.36
CA VAL A 319 -3.62 16.06 3.21
C VAL A 319 -4.50 17.30 3.14
N ILE A 320 -4.41 18.05 2.04
CA ILE A 320 -5.08 19.33 1.87
C ILE A 320 -6.01 19.27 0.66
N GLY A 321 -7.31 19.29 0.90
CA GLY A 321 -8.36 19.33 -0.11
C GLY A 321 -8.85 20.76 -0.37
N SER A 322 -8.74 21.23 -1.61
CA SER A 322 -9.30 22.50 -2.08
C SER A 322 -10.66 22.25 -2.73
N HIS A 323 -11.72 22.85 -2.18
CA HIS A 323 -13.08 22.72 -2.72
C HIS A 323 -13.30 23.70 -3.90
N PRO A 324 -14.00 23.30 -4.99
CA PRO A 324 -14.19 24.14 -6.17
C PRO A 324 -14.95 25.45 -5.89
N ASP A 325 -15.89 25.44 -4.94
CA ASP A 325 -16.65 26.64 -4.53
C ASP A 325 -15.92 27.51 -3.49
N GLY A 326 -14.64 27.21 -3.24
CA GLY A 326 -13.85 27.81 -2.17
C GLY A 326 -13.97 27.05 -0.85
N GLY A 327 -12.98 27.25 0.02
CA GLY A 327 -12.84 26.49 1.27
C GLY A 327 -11.83 25.36 1.15
N GLU A 328 -11.39 24.89 2.31
CA GLU A 328 -10.32 23.91 2.44
C GLU A 328 -10.62 22.89 3.54
N VAL A 329 -10.19 21.66 3.32
CA VAL A 329 -10.09 20.63 4.35
C VAL A 329 -8.64 20.26 4.52
N ARG A 330 -8.15 20.27 5.75
CA ARG A 330 -6.85 19.74 6.11
C ARG A 330 -7.02 18.53 7.03
N ALA A 331 -6.36 17.45 6.67
CA ALA A 331 -6.27 16.25 7.48
C ALA A 331 -4.81 15.92 7.73
N LYS A 332 -4.49 15.56 8.96
CA LYS A 332 -3.19 15.06 9.36
C LYS A 332 -3.25 13.56 9.57
N VAL A 333 -2.34 12.84 8.93
CA VAL A 333 -2.16 11.39 9.09
C VAL A 333 -0.81 11.11 9.71
N THR A 334 -0.77 10.37 10.81
CA THR A 334 0.49 10.03 11.49
C THR A 334 0.66 8.53 11.67
N GLY A 335 1.92 8.08 11.87
CA GLY A 335 2.24 6.71 12.24
C GLY A 335 3.40 6.64 13.24
N ASP A 336 3.34 5.65 14.15
CA ASP A 336 4.22 5.50 15.31
C ASP A 336 5.46 4.61 15.11
N LYS A 337 5.71 4.20 13.86
CA LYS A 337 6.84 3.34 13.46
C LYS A 337 7.41 3.79 12.14
N ASP A 338 8.60 3.29 11.82
CA ASP A 338 9.18 3.50 10.50
C ASP A 338 8.19 3.07 9.39
N PRO A 339 8.11 3.84 8.29
CA PRO A 339 7.18 3.57 7.20
C PRO A 339 7.43 2.23 6.51
N GLY A 340 8.67 1.95 6.12
CA GLY A 340 9.02 0.83 5.23
C GLY A 340 8.80 -0.56 5.81
N TYR A 341 8.85 -0.72 7.13
CA TYR A 341 8.77 -2.03 7.77
C TYR A 341 7.81 -2.08 8.96
N GLY A 342 8.04 -1.27 9.99
CA GLY A 342 7.29 -1.31 11.23
C GLY A 342 5.81 -0.96 11.00
N SER A 343 5.52 0.17 10.38
CA SER A 343 4.14 0.58 10.09
C SER A 343 3.54 -0.31 8.99
N THR A 344 4.28 -0.57 7.91
CA THR A 344 3.84 -1.44 6.81
C THR A 344 3.35 -2.80 7.30
N SER A 345 4.08 -3.47 8.20
CA SER A 345 3.71 -4.80 8.70
C SER A 345 2.40 -4.82 9.49
N LYS A 346 2.12 -3.76 10.28
CA LYS A 346 0.85 -3.60 10.98
C LYS A 346 -0.29 -3.29 10.00
N ILE A 347 -0.06 -2.35 9.07
CA ILE A 347 -1.06 -1.89 8.11
C ILE A 347 -1.59 -3.04 7.25
N ILE A 348 -0.69 -3.84 6.65
CA ILE A 348 -1.11 -4.93 5.76
C ILE A 348 -1.85 -6.04 6.51
N ALA A 349 -1.44 -6.34 7.75
CA ALA A 349 -2.14 -7.31 8.59
C ALA A 349 -3.58 -6.84 8.88
N GLU A 350 -3.75 -5.58 9.28
CA GLU A 350 -5.08 -5.00 9.54
C GLU A 350 -5.91 -4.82 8.27
N ALA A 351 -5.29 -4.58 7.11
CA ALA A 351 -5.97 -4.55 5.82
C ALA A 351 -6.58 -5.91 5.46
N ALA A 352 -5.82 -7.01 5.63
CA ALA A 352 -6.33 -8.37 5.42
C ALA A 352 -7.51 -8.68 6.35
N LEU A 353 -7.38 -8.33 7.63
CA LEU A 353 -8.44 -8.58 8.62
C LEU A 353 -9.68 -7.70 8.38
N CYS A 354 -9.50 -6.44 7.98
CA CYS A 354 -10.60 -5.56 7.58
C CYS A 354 -11.38 -6.14 6.41
N LEU A 355 -10.68 -6.61 5.37
CA LEU A 355 -11.30 -7.17 4.18
C LEU A 355 -12.21 -8.36 4.52
N ILE A 356 -11.75 -9.25 5.39
CA ILE A 356 -12.50 -10.48 5.72
C ILE A 356 -13.62 -10.24 6.73
N ASP A 357 -13.44 -9.37 7.73
CA ASP A 357 -14.37 -9.26 8.86
C ASP A 357 -15.30 -8.03 8.77
N ASP A 358 -14.80 -6.90 8.27
CA ASP A 358 -15.54 -5.61 8.31
C ASP A 358 -16.06 -5.16 6.95
N ARG A 359 -15.62 -5.85 5.88
CA ARG A 359 -15.98 -5.54 4.49
C ARG A 359 -16.57 -6.73 3.72
N PRO A 360 -17.49 -7.53 4.30
CA PRO A 360 -18.06 -8.70 3.62
C PRO A 360 -18.81 -8.35 2.32
N ASP A 361 -19.27 -7.09 2.19
CA ASP A 361 -20.05 -6.62 1.05
C ASP A 361 -19.20 -6.06 -0.11
N THR A 362 -17.87 -5.98 0.05
CA THR A 362 -16.99 -5.62 -1.07
C THR A 362 -17.11 -6.69 -2.16
N ALA A 363 -17.47 -6.28 -3.38
CA ALA A 363 -17.61 -7.22 -4.49
C ALA A 363 -16.26 -7.84 -4.90
N GLY A 364 -16.30 -9.04 -5.49
CA GLY A 364 -15.12 -9.65 -6.11
C GLY A 364 -14.53 -8.74 -7.19
N GLY A 365 -13.22 -8.82 -7.39
CA GLY A 365 -12.50 -8.00 -8.35
C GLY A 365 -11.11 -7.61 -7.86
N ILE A 366 -10.44 -6.77 -8.65
CA ILE A 366 -9.12 -6.21 -8.31
C ILE A 366 -9.27 -4.74 -7.92
N TRP A 367 -8.80 -4.40 -6.73
CA TRP A 367 -9.08 -3.15 -6.04
C TRP A 367 -7.80 -2.44 -5.58
N THR A 368 -7.92 -1.14 -5.35
CA THR A 368 -7.04 -0.36 -4.49
C THR A 368 -7.60 -0.29 -3.06
N PRO A 369 -6.80 0.14 -2.07
CA PRO A 369 -7.20 0.05 -0.67
C PRO A 369 -8.48 0.81 -0.30
N ALA A 370 -8.62 2.09 -0.67
CA ALA A 370 -9.76 2.91 -0.28
C ALA A 370 -11.13 2.34 -0.71
N PRO A 371 -11.38 1.95 -1.98
CA PRO A 371 -12.66 1.37 -2.38
C PRO A 371 -12.92 -0.02 -1.76
N ALA A 372 -11.87 -0.84 -1.57
CA ALA A 372 -12.03 -2.18 -1.00
C ALA A 372 -12.33 -2.13 0.51
N LEU A 373 -11.57 -1.32 1.25
CA LEU A 373 -11.53 -1.33 2.71
C LEU A 373 -12.39 -0.22 3.33
N GLY A 374 -12.51 0.92 2.64
CA GLY A 374 -13.34 2.04 3.04
C GLY A 374 -13.05 2.57 4.45
N ALA A 375 -14.03 3.26 5.02
CA ALA A 375 -13.92 3.80 6.38
C ALA A 375 -13.81 2.71 7.47
N ALA A 376 -14.15 1.46 7.16
CA ALA A 376 -14.06 0.35 8.10
C ALA A 376 -12.61 0.04 8.53
N LEU A 377 -11.61 0.48 7.74
CA LEU A 377 -10.21 0.31 8.08
C LEU A 377 -9.73 1.28 9.19
N PHE A 378 -10.33 2.47 9.32
CA PHE A 378 -9.83 3.50 10.25
C PHE A 378 -9.73 3.01 11.71
N PRO A 379 -10.76 2.37 12.30
CA PRO A 379 -10.67 1.90 13.69
C PRO A 379 -9.51 0.93 13.90
N ARG A 380 -9.26 0.03 12.95
CA ARG A 380 -8.13 -0.91 13.03
C ARG A 380 -6.78 -0.21 12.99
N LEU A 381 -6.61 0.73 12.06
CA LEU A 381 -5.35 1.48 11.95
C LEU A 381 -5.07 2.30 13.21
N ILE A 382 -6.11 2.94 13.76
CA ILE A 382 -5.99 3.78 14.95
C ILE A 382 -5.74 2.93 16.20
N GLU A 383 -6.55 1.91 16.45
CA GLU A 383 -6.50 1.12 17.68
C GLU A 383 -5.41 0.04 17.69
N ARG A 384 -4.94 -0.38 16.50
CA ARG A 384 -4.07 -1.57 16.37
C ARG A 384 -2.80 -1.31 15.56
N ALA A 385 -2.79 -0.35 14.64
CA ALA A 385 -1.62 -0.07 13.81
C ALA A 385 -0.81 1.18 14.24
N GLY A 386 -1.29 1.94 15.24
CA GLY A 386 -0.59 3.11 15.77
C GLY A 386 -0.62 4.32 14.83
N MET A 387 -1.71 4.44 14.06
CA MET A 387 -1.94 5.59 13.16
C MET A 387 -2.94 6.57 13.75
N THR A 388 -2.93 7.82 13.27
CA THR A 388 -4.01 8.78 13.52
C THR A 388 -4.50 9.41 12.23
N PHE A 389 -5.76 9.85 12.23
CA PHE A 389 -6.42 10.59 11.15
C PHE A 389 -7.20 11.73 11.79
N ASP A 390 -6.66 12.94 11.73
CA ASP A 390 -7.18 14.09 12.48
C ASP A 390 -7.49 15.23 11.51
N LEU A 391 -8.68 15.81 11.59
CA LEU A 391 -8.93 17.10 10.94
C LEU A 391 -8.18 18.18 11.70
N VAL A 392 -7.45 19.03 10.96
CA VAL A 392 -6.74 20.17 11.52
C VAL A 392 -7.32 21.43 10.93
N ASP A 393 -7.66 22.39 11.79
CA ASP A 393 -8.03 23.73 11.33
C ASP A 393 -6.76 24.55 11.14
N ASP A 394 -6.83 25.60 10.31
CA ASP A 394 -5.72 26.54 10.16
C ASP A 394 -5.40 27.19 11.51
N ALA A 395 -4.13 27.07 11.93
CA ALA A 395 -3.58 27.75 13.10
C ALA A 395 -3.33 29.24 12.82
#